data_AF-A0A953GRV9-F1
#
_entry.id   AF-A0A953GRV9-F1
#
_cell.length_a   1.000
_cell.length_b   1.000
_cell.length_c   1.000
_cell.angle_alpha   90.00
_cell.angle_beta   90.00
_cell.angle_gamma   90.00
#
_symmetry.space_group_name_H-M   'P 1'
#
loop_
_entity.id
_entity.type
_entity.pdbx_description
1 polymer ?
#
loop_
_entity_poly.entity_id
_entity_poly.type
_entity_poly.pdbx_seq_one_letter_code
_entity_poly.pdbx_strand_id
1 'polypeptide(L)'
;MLHLLRLFFLGFLLSTPLSAQTMPPAGPFGGTVNAIVANGEMLFAGTETGDVFASSSSGGPWRATAVGNNHLEILSLAADGATVYAGTRNGGIFRTTDNGKTWKQLIPPREVIGKNITALQMVGKTLFVGTDIEGLFVLEGSTLSPRNKGLTSTSIQSIMASGGTLYAATGNGPARSNDGGNTWQMILNDLPEFNWGHTVMMANGTLFTAGSKGIFTSTDGGDSWNGFIQAVLGDGYCELWQTGKLMIAELRQSGAWTSSNGGTTWDRIPNAPSDITNVATHRGELVAAAITGIHRSNNNGKDWTLAMEGLTATAINAIAATSATTAVAATDNGVYAIVEKPGGGGKQWERLAAGPDRWVKSIANHNGAVFAGMTHGGIQRTTDNGKSWVPLEGGFPEKTQVSQLVSVGERLFAVTWGGLFATTNNGDTWTNIPIGEHTDGVMTALLANGDTLWAALSGEGIFASTDGGKRWQPQTKGLPEGADINQFAWQGNTLHAIVRTFPSFGRFVDRLYSYNRASKSWRKTPGGPAKAEEITCLISAGERLVVGTNHGLFSSPIPGKPFVPVKSDITSARCGVAVGNVLWLGTSWSGVKGIEF
;
A
#
# COMPACT_ATOMS: atom_id res chain seq x y z
N MET A 1 44.18 58.90 -38.04
CA MET A 1 43.58 57.70 -38.67
C MET A 1 43.94 56.50 -37.79
N LEU A 2 43.19 56.28 -36.70
CA LEU A 2 43.42 55.19 -35.75
C LEU A 2 42.28 54.18 -35.91
N HIS A 3 42.60 52.95 -36.30
CA HIS A 3 41.69 51.81 -36.23
C HIS A 3 42.05 50.97 -35.00
N LEU A 4 41.15 50.94 -34.02
CA LEU A 4 41.19 50.06 -32.86
C LEU A 4 40.69 48.67 -33.25
N LEU A 5 41.49 47.64 -32.95
CA LEU A 5 41.04 46.25 -32.81
C LEU A 5 39.90 46.18 -31.78
N ARG A 6 38.76 45.58 -32.14
CA ARG A 6 37.77 45.09 -31.16
C ARG A 6 37.94 43.58 -31.01
N LEU A 7 38.52 43.17 -29.88
CA LEU A 7 38.49 41.80 -29.37
C LEU A 7 37.06 41.46 -28.93
N PHE A 8 36.53 40.35 -29.47
CA PHE A 8 35.32 39.70 -28.98
C PHE A 8 35.66 38.91 -27.71
N PHE A 9 35.14 39.32 -26.55
CA PHE A 9 35.12 38.50 -25.34
C PHE A 9 33.90 37.57 -25.38
N LEU A 10 34.15 36.27 -25.59
CA LEU A 10 33.16 35.22 -25.40
C LEU A 10 33.03 34.96 -23.90
N GLY A 11 31.98 35.50 -23.27
CA GLY A 11 31.65 35.18 -21.88
C GLY A 11 31.07 33.77 -21.79
N PHE A 12 31.89 32.79 -21.44
CA PHE A 12 31.40 31.50 -20.94
C PHE A 12 30.72 31.74 -19.59
N LEU A 13 29.38 31.79 -19.58
CA LEU A 13 28.59 31.57 -18.37
C LEU A 13 28.78 30.09 -17.98
N LEU A 14 29.79 29.84 -17.14
CA LEU A 14 29.89 28.62 -16.35
C LEU A 14 28.64 28.58 -15.44
N SER A 15 27.65 27.77 -15.81
CA SER A 15 26.56 27.42 -14.91
C SER A 15 27.19 26.75 -13.69
N THR A 16 27.16 27.43 -12.55
CA THR A 16 27.39 26.79 -11.25
C THR A 16 26.50 25.56 -11.17
N PRO A 17 27.00 24.37 -10.79
CA PRO A 17 26.12 23.24 -10.53
C PRO A 17 25.16 23.68 -9.43
N LEU A 18 23.87 23.68 -9.76
CA LEU A 18 22.80 23.81 -8.79
C LEU A 18 23.05 22.72 -7.74
N SER A 19 23.25 23.11 -6.49
CA SER A 19 23.33 22.15 -5.38
C SER A 19 22.07 21.28 -5.46
N ALA A 20 22.24 19.98 -5.71
CA ALA A 20 21.14 19.03 -5.72
C ALA A 20 20.37 19.16 -4.40
N GLN A 21 19.12 19.60 -4.46
CA GLN A 21 18.23 19.53 -3.31
C GLN A 21 18.05 18.04 -2.99
N THR A 22 18.16 17.69 -1.71
CA THR A 22 17.81 16.36 -1.25
C THR A 22 16.38 16.08 -1.66
N MET A 23 16.16 15.06 -2.49
CA MET A 23 14.81 14.57 -2.80
C MET A 23 14.05 14.40 -1.48
N PRO A 24 12.81 14.87 -1.35
CA PRO A 24 12.04 14.47 -0.19
C PRO A 24 11.85 12.95 -0.24
N PRO A 25 11.92 12.27 0.91
CA PRO A 25 12.10 10.84 0.95
C PRO A 25 10.93 10.11 0.26
N ALA A 26 11.22 8.96 -0.32
CA ALA A 26 10.19 7.98 -0.66
C ALA A 26 9.28 7.79 0.56
N GLY A 27 7.97 7.73 0.40
CA GLY A 27 6.97 7.77 1.49
C GLY A 27 5.60 8.17 0.91
N PRO A 28 4.48 8.22 1.63
CA PRO A 28 4.31 7.91 3.04
C PRO A 28 4.62 6.45 3.33
N PHE A 29 5.18 6.26 4.51
CA PHE A 29 5.46 4.96 5.05
C PHE A 29 4.23 4.44 5.79
N GLY A 30 3.92 3.17 5.61
CA GLY A 30 2.66 2.60 6.11
C GLY A 30 2.33 1.32 5.37
N GLY A 31 1.38 0.56 5.88
CA GLY A 31 0.92 -0.71 5.30
C GLY A 31 1.05 -1.83 6.31
N THR A 32 0.07 -2.73 6.33
CA THR A 32 0.07 -3.92 7.17
C THR A 32 1.30 -4.76 6.84
N VAL A 33 2.10 -5.07 7.87
CA VAL A 33 3.18 -6.04 7.75
C VAL A 33 2.68 -7.34 8.35
N ASN A 34 2.64 -8.39 7.54
CA ASN A 34 2.07 -9.69 7.93
C ASN A 34 3.13 -10.62 8.53
N ALA A 35 4.37 -10.52 8.06
CA ALA A 35 5.44 -11.43 8.45
C ALA A 35 6.77 -10.69 8.56
N ILE A 36 7.58 -11.08 9.54
CA ILE A 36 8.96 -10.62 9.67
C ILE A 36 9.88 -11.79 10.01
N VAL A 37 11.06 -11.85 9.39
CA VAL A 37 12.05 -12.88 9.69
C VAL A 37 13.46 -12.31 9.62
N ALA A 38 14.35 -12.78 10.49
CA ALA A 38 15.78 -12.51 10.42
C ALA A 38 16.51 -13.70 9.80
N ASN A 39 17.41 -13.44 8.86
CA ASN A 39 18.27 -14.46 8.24
C ASN A 39 19.70 -14.47 8.84
N GLY A 40 19.89 -13.77 9.96
CA GLY A 40 21.18 -13.54 10.63
C GLY A 40 21.87 -12.25 10.19
N GLU A 41 21.91 -11.96 8.89
CA GLU A 41 22.53 -10.73 8.36
C GLU A 41 21.53 -9.57 8.29
N MET A 42 20.32 -9.88 7.81
CA MET A 42 19.25 -8.94 7.51
C MET A 42 17.92 -9.38 8.09
N LEU A 43 17.02 -8.40 8.21
CA LEU A 43 15.59 -8.58 8.39
C LEU A 43 14.87 -8.53 7.05
N PHE A 44 13.80 -9.31 6.92
CA PHE A 44 12.85 -9.30 5.82
C PHE A 44 11.44 -9.10 6.36
N ALA A 45 10.68 -8.20 5.75
CA ALA A 45 9.31 -7.88 6.12
C ALA A 45 8.39 -8.08 4.92
N GLY A 46 7.35 -8.90 5.07
CA GLY A 46 6.33 -9.16 4.07
C GLY A 46 5.10 -8.30 4.32
N THR A 47 4.61 -7.62 3.28
CA THR A 47 3.52 -6.64 3.39
C THR A 47 2.24 -7.11 2.71
N GLU A 48 1.10 -6.56 3.14
CA GLU A 48 -0.22 -6.76 2.51
C GLU A 48 -0.25 -6.27 1.06
N THR A 49 0.52 -5.23 0.72
CA THR A 49 0.62 -4.71 -0.64
C THR A 49 1.48 -5.56 -1.58
N GLY A 50 2.08 -6.63 -1.04
CA GLY A 50 2.75 -7.68 -1.79
C GLY A 50 4.22 -7.45 -2.10
N ASP A 51 4.84 -6.49 -1.43
CA ASP A 51 6.28 -6.29 -1.46
C ASP A 51 6.94 -6.95 -0.25
N VAL A 52 8.12 -7.54 -0.47
CA VAL A 52 9.05 -7.88 0.63
C VAL A 52 10.07 -6.77 0.74
N PHE A 53 10.24 -6.21 1.93
CA PHE A 53 11.29 -5.25 2.24
C PHE A 53 12.40 -5.92 3.02
N ALA A 54 13.64 -5.45 2.84
CA ALA A 54 14.77 -5.93 3.62
C ALA A 54 15.55 -4.78 4.25
N SER A 55 16.10 -5.01 5.45
CA SER A 55 16.98 -4.08 6.14
C SER A 55 18.13 -4.80 6.83
N SER A 56 19.30 -4.15 6.89
CA SER A 56 20.45 -4.64 7.68
C SER A 56 20.38 -4.24 9.16
N SER A 57 19.42 -3.39 9.54
CA SER A 57 19.24 -2.87 10.89
C SER A 57 17.79 -3.01 11.34
N SER A 58 17.56 -3.13 12.65
CA SER A 58 16.23 -3.20 13.25
C SER A 58 15.45 -1.87 13.16
N GLY A 59 16.14 -0.77 12.88
CA GLY A 59 15.55 0.58 12.77
C GLY A 59 15.28 1.05 11.34
N GLY A 60 15.59 0.23 10.33
CA GLY A 60 15.68 0.69 8.95
C GLY A 60 17.04 1.34 8.60
N PRO A 61 17.18 1.91 7.40
CA PRO A 61 16.16 2.00 6.36
C PRO A 61 15.84 0.63 5.74
N TRP A 62 14.61 0.49 5.28
CA TRP A 62 14.09 -0.64 4.53
C TRP A 62 14.21 -0.37 3.04
N ARG A 63 14.53 -1.40 2.26
CA ARG A 63 14.49 -1.32 0.80
C ARG A 63 13.58 -2.41 0.27
N ALA A 64 12.69 -2.04 -0.65
CA ALA A 64 11.86 -2.98 -1.40
C ALA A 64 12.74 -3.98 -2.17
N THR A 65 12.30 -5.23 -2.19
CA THR A 65 12.94 -6.33 -2.92
C THR A 65 12.02 -6.76 -4.07
N ALA A 66 12.61 -7.14 -5.20
CA ALA A 66 11.85 -7.42 -6.43
C ALA A 66 11.24 -8.83 -6.41
N VAL A 67 10.23 -9.09 -5.57
CA VAL A 67 9.49 -10.36 -5.55
C VAL A 67 8.56 -10.43 -6.76
N GLY A 68 9.12 -10.77 -7.92
CA GLY A 68 8.37 -11.15 -9.13
C GLY A 68 7.44 -10.09 -9.73
N ASN A 69 7.45 -8.83 -9.26
CA ASN A 69 6.57 -7.72 -9.71
C ASN A 69 5.06 -8.03 -9.72
N ASN A 70 4.61 -9.05 -8.97
CA ASN A 70 3.21 -9.49 -8.98
C ASN A 70 2.34 -8.82 -7.89
N HIS A 71 2.94 -8.03 -6.99
CA HIS A 71 2.25 -7.31 -5.90
C HIS A 71 1.26 -8.19 -5.11
N LEU A 72 1.63 -9.45 -4.89
CA LEU A 72 0.79 -10.40 -4.16
C LEU A 72 1.15 -10.34 -2.68
N GLU A 73 0.15 -10.08 -1.84
CA GLU A 73 0.25 -10.08 -0.39
C GLU A 73 1.16 -11.22 0.12
N ILE A 74 2.15 -10.85 0.93
CA ILE A 74 3.07 -11.79 1.57
C ILE A 74 2.48 -12.16 2.91
N LEU A 75 2.19 -13.44 3.12
CA LEU A 75 1.51 -13.95 4.31
C LEU A 75 2.47 -14.63 5.29
N SER A 76 3.55 -15.23 4.77
CA SER A 76 4.51 -15.94 5.60
C SER A 76 5.93 -15.81 5.04
N LEU A 77 6.90 -15.80 5.95
CA LEU A 77 8.32 -15.79 5.64
C LEU A 77 9.02 -16.87 6.47
N ALA A 78 10.03 -17.52 5.88
CA ALA A 78 10.91 -18.44 6.60
C ALA A 78 12.36 -18.20 6.16
N ALA A 79 13.30 -18.31 7.10
CA ALA A 79 14.73 -18.17 6.82
C ALA A 79 15.51 -19.40 7.28
N ASP A 80 16.53 -19.75 6.50
CA ASP A 80 17.55 -20.75 6.83
C ASP A 80 18.91 -20.27 6.29
N GLY A 81 19.74 -19.75 7.20
CA GLY A 81 20.97 -19.04 6.83
C GLY A 81 20.68 -17.89 5.86
N ALA A 82 21.41 -17.82 4.75
CA ALA A 82 21.21 -16.80 3.71
C ALA A 82 19.94 -17.01 2.85
N THR A 83 19.26 -18.15 2.98
CA THR A 83 18.07 -18.46 2.19
C THR A 83 16.82 -17.94 2.88
N VAL A 84 15.97 -17.22 2.14
CA VAL A 84 14.67 -16.77 2.63
C VAL A 84 13.58 -17.20 1.64
N TYR A 85 12.48 -17.71 2.19
CA TYR A 85 11.29 -18.10 1.47
C TYR A 85 10.15 -17.14 1.79
N ALA A 86 9.35 -16.82 0.78
CA ALA A 86 8.15 -16.01 0.92
C ALA A 86 6.93 -16.76 0.36
N GLY A 87 5.90 -16.86 1.19
CA GLY A 87 4.61 -17.44 0.85
C GLY A 87 3.58 -16.33 0.64
N THR A 88 2.81 -16.44 -0.45
CA THR A 88 1.88 -15.39 -0.85
C THR A 88 0.42 -15.79 -0.66
N ARG A 89 -0.47 -14.79 -0.70
CA ARG A 89 -1.88 -15.01 -1.09
C ARG A 89 -1.92 -15.72 -2.45
N ASN A 90 -2.87 -16.63 -2.64
CA ASN A 90 -3.04 -17.46 -3.87
C ASN A 90 -1.92 -18.47 -4.18
N GLY A 91 -1.01 -18.74 -3.24
CA GLY A 91 -0.28 -20.01 -3.23
C GLY A 91 1.11 -19.93 -3.86
N GLY A 92 1.57 -18.72 -4.17
CA GLY A 92 2.90 -18.48 -4.67
C GLY A 92 3.95 -18.75 -3.59
N ILE A 93 5.05 -19.36 -4.00
CA ILE A 93 6.23 -19.54 -3.14
C ILE A 93 7.46 -19.04 -3.89
N PHE A 94 8.16 -18.10 -3.28
CA PHE A 94 9.38 -17.48 -3.82
C PHE A 94 10.55 -17.73 -2.88
N ARG A 95 11.76 -17.77 -3.44
CA ARG A 95 13.00 -17.98 -2.68
C ARG A 95 14.08 -17.00 -3.12
N THR A 96 14.76 -16.38 -2.17
CA THR A 96 16.01 -15.65 -2.38
C THR A 96 17.16 -16.34 -1.67
N THR A 97 18.37 -16.21 -2.22
CA THR A 97 19.64 -16.66 -1.63
C THR A 97 20.70 -15.56 -1.65
N ASP A 98 20.32 -14.33 -2.03
CA ASP A 98 21.22 -13.20 -2.27
C ASP A 98 20.76 -11.94 -1.55
N ASN A 99 20.14 -12.15 -0.37
CA ASN A 99 19.64 -11.07 0.47
C ASN A 99 18.54 -10.23 -0.22
N GLY A 100 17.64 -10.89 -0.95
CA GLY A 100 16.49 -10.26 -1.61
C GLY A 100 16.85 -9.43 -2.84
N LYS A 101 18.07 -9.54 -3.39
CA LYS A 101 18.41 -8.87 -4.65
C LYS A 101 17.68 -9.53 -5.81
N THR A 102 17.55 -10.86 -5.78
CA THR A 102 16.75 -11.63 -6.73
C THR A 102 15.90 -12.67 -6.01
N TRP A 103 14.73 -12.94 -6.59
CA TRP A 103 13.80 -13.95 -6.11
C TRP A 103 13.51 -14.96 -7.22
N LYS A 104 13.68 -16.24 -6.92
CA LYS A 104 13.27 -17.36 -7.76
C LYS A 104 11.87 -17.80 -7.37
N GLN A 105 10.94 -17.76 -8.31
CA GLN A 105 9.63 -18.39 -8.14
C GLN A 105 9.78 -19.91 -8.13
N LEU A 106 9.36 -20.56 -7.06
CA LEU A 106 9.37 -22.03 -6.93
C LEU A 106 8.00 -22.62 -7.26
N ILE A 107 6.93 -21.97 -6.78
CA ILE A 107 5.54 -22.31 -7.07
C ILE A 107 4.86 -21.05 -7.62
N PRO A 108 4.23 -21.11 -8.82
CA PRO A 108 3.46 -20.00 -9.35
C PRO A 108 2.19 -19.76 -8.51
N PRO A 109 1.81 -18.49 -8.27
CA PRO A 109 0.47 -18.16 -7.77
C PRO A 109 -0.59 -18.73 -8.72
N ARG A 110 -1.65 -19.35 -8.19
CA ARG A 110 -2.78 -19.80 -9.02
C ARG A 110 -3.79 -18.67 -9.15
N GLU A 111 -4.17 -18.32 -10.38
CA GLU A 111 -5.16 -17.23 -10.64
C GLU A 111 -6.56 -17.54 -10.09
N VAL A 112 -6.84 -18.79 -9.72
CA VAL A 112 -8.12 -19.23 -9.12
C VAL A 112 -7.98 -19.33 -7.60
N ILE A 113 -8.85 -18.59 -6.92
CA ILE A 113 -8.90 -18.31 -5.47
C ILE A 113 -8.85 -19.60 -4.63
N GLY A 114 -7.99 -19.62 -3.61
CA GLY A 114 -8.18 -20.50 -2.46
C GLY A 114 -6.95 -21.08 -1.77
N LYS A 115 -5.71 -20.84 -2.20
CA LYS A 115 -4.54 -21.43 -1.52
C LYS A 115 -3.67 -20.35 -0.92
N ASN A 116 -3.92 -19.91 0.30
CA ASN A 116 -3.03 -18.96 0.97
C ASN A 116 -1.88 -19.70 1.63
N ILE A 117 -0.64 -19.24 1.47
CA ILE A 117 0.52 -19.82 2.17
C ILE A 117 0.63 -19.15 3.55
N THR A 118 -0.08 -19.70 4.52
CA THR A 118 -0.23 -19.18 5.89
C THR A 118 0.96 -19.49 6.79
N ALA A 119 1.68 -20.58 6.53
CA ALA A 119 2.84 -20.97 7.32
C ALA A 119 3.98 -21.51 6.44
N LEU A 120 5.19 -21.05 6.73
CA LEU A 120 6.43 -21.62 6.18
C LEU A 120 7.36 -21.93 7.35
N GLN A 121 7.86 -23.16 7.41
CA GLN A 121 8.81 -23.57 8.45
C GLN A 121 9.90 -24.46 7.87
N MET A 122 11.15 -24.04 8.06
CA MET A 122 12.31 -24.88 7.76
C MET A 122 12.55 -25.85 8.93
N VAL A 123 12.64 -27.14 8.62
CA VAL A 123 13.01 -28.19 9.57
C VAL A 123 14.14 -29.01 8.95
N GLY A 124 15.37 -28.79 9.44
CA GLY A 124 16.55 -29.29 8.76
C GLY A 124 16.63 -28.71 7.34
N LYS A 125 16.66 -29.56 6.33
CA LYS A 125 16.68 -29.15 4.90
C LYS A 125 15.29 -29.14 4.25
N THR A 126 14.25 -29.45 5.01
CA THR A 126 12.88 -29.63 4.50
C THR A 126 12.08 -28.37 4.79
N LEU A 127 11.47 -27.79 3.75
CA LEU A 127 10.50 -26.71 3.91
C LEU A 127 9.10 -27.30 4.04
N PHE A 128 8.49 -27.12 5.20
CA PHE A 128 7.08 -27.39 5.41
C PHE A 128 6.27 -26.15 5.04
N VAL A 129 5.15 -26.39 4.36
CA VAL A 129 4.25 -25.37 3.81
C VAL A 129 2.85 -25.65 4.33
N GLY A 130 2.35 -24.75 5.17
CA GLY A 130 0.96 -24.74 5.61
C GLY A 130 0.11 -23.88 4.68
N THR A 131 -1.12 -24.32 4.45
CA THR A 131 -2.12 -23.58 3.67
C THR A 131 -3.40 -23.36 4.47
N ASP A 132 -4.20 -22.39 4.04
CA ASP A 132 -5.48 -22.07 4.68
C ASP A 132 -6.57 -23.13 4.47
N ILE A 133 -6.56 -23.86 3.35
CA ILE A 133 -7.61 -24.87 3.06
C ILE A 133 -7.13 -26.22 2.53
N GLU A 134 -5.87 -26.40 2.11
CA GLU A 134 -5.39 -27.66 1.50
C GLU A 134 -4.46 -28.48 2.39
N GLY A 135 -4.19 -27.99 3.60
CA GLY A 135 -3.39 -28.67 4.61
C GLY A 135 -1.91 -28.34 4.51
N LEU A 136 -1.11 -29.30 4.96
CA LEU A 136 0.32 -29.26 5.10
C LEU A 136 0.99 -30.00 3.93
N PHE A 137 2.05 -29.39 3.40
CA PHE A 137 2.87 -29.93 2.33
C PHE A 137 4.35 -29.87 2.71
N VAL A 138 5.13 -30.69 2.02
CA VAL A 138 6.59 -30.54 1.94
C VAL A 138 6.94 -30.05 0.55
N LEU A 139 7.80 -29.02 0.48
CA LEU A 139 8.32 -28.52 -0.79
C LEU A 139 9.64 -29.22 -1.15
N GLU A 140 9.62 -29.93 -2.28
CA GLU A 140 10.79 -30.60 -2.87
C GLU A 140 11.07 -30.02 -4.25
N GLY A 141 12.07 -29.13 -4.33
CA GLY A 141 12.37 -28.38 -5.55
C GLY A 141 11.24 -27.39 -5.90
N SER A 142 10.35 -27.80 -6.80
CA SER A 142 9.15 -27.05 -7.25
C SER A 142 7.88 -27.88 -7.13
N THR A 143 7.90 -28.96 -6.33
CA THR A 143 6.76 -29.87 -6.14
C THR A 143 6.30 -29.81 -4.68
N LEU A 144 4.99 -29.66 -4.49
CA LEU A 144 4.34 -29.75 -3.18
C LEU A 144 3.78 -31.16 -2.97
N SER A 145 4.31 -31.86 -1.98
CA SER A 145 3.90 -33.21 -1.60
C SER A 145 3.03 -33.15 -0.34
N PRO A 146 1.74 -33.56 -0.37
CA PRO A 146 0.85 -33.44 0.77
C PRO A 146 1.27 -34.33 1.95
N ARG A 147 0.98 -33.86 3.16
CA ARG A 147 1.32 -34.47 4.45
C ARG A 147 0.17 -34.33 5.45
N ASN A 148 -1.02 -34.70 4.99
CA ASN A 148 -2.29 -34.45 5.71
C ASN A 148 -2.86 -35.66 6.45
N LYS A 149 -2.21 -36.83 6.39
CA LYS A 149 -2.78 -38.07 6.93
C LYS A 149 -2.93 -37.95 8.46
N GLY A 150 -4.17 -38.03 8.93
CA GLY A 150 -4.52 -37.92 10.37
C GLY A 150 -4.87 -36.51 10.84
N LEU A 151 -4.71 -35.49 9.99
CA LEU A 151 -5.27 -34.16 10.25
C LEU A 151 -6.79 -34.17 10.03
N THR A 152 -7.53 -33.58 10.96
CA THR A 152 -8.99 -33.43 10.85
C THR A 152 -9.40 -32.07 10.27
N SER A 153 -8.45 -31.14 10.14
CA SER A 153 -8.60 -29.85 9.47
C SER A 153 -7.42 -29.62 8.52
N THR A 154 -7.71 -29.04 7.36
CA THR A 154 -6.71 -28.66 6.36
C THR A 154 -6.32 -27.18 6.44
N SER A 155 -6.83 -26.44 7.43
CA SER A 155 -6.33 -25.10 7.72
C SER A 155 -5.13 -25.20 8.63
N ILE A 156 -3.95 -24.78 8.16
CA ILE A 156 -2.70 -24.79 8.92
C ILE A 156 -2.30 -23.35 9.21
N GLN A 157 -2.09 -22.98 10.47
CA GLN A 157 -1.77 -21.60 10.85
C GLN A 157 -0.30 -21.44 11.29
N SER A 158 0.28 -22.46 11.90
CA SER A 158 1.70 -22.49 12.26
C SER A 158 2.22 -23.90 12.34
N ILE A 159 3.54 -24.03 12.18
CA ILE A 159 4.27 -25.30 12.17
C ILE A 159 5.54 -25.09 12.98
N MET A 160 5.90 -26.06 13.81
CA MET A 160 7.17 -26.02 14.53
C MET A 160 7.73 -27.43 14.71
N ALA A 161 9.04 -27.52 14.97
CA ALA A 161 9.74 -28.76 15.24
C ALA A 161 10.49 -28.66 16.57
N SER A 162 10.41 -29.70 17.39
CA SER A 162 11.19 -29.81 18.62
C SER A 162 11.46 -31.27 18.95
N GLY A 163 12.72 -31.60 19.27
CA GLY A 163 13.09 -32.95 19.71
C GLY A 163 12.81 -34.07 18.70
N GLY A 164 12.69 -33.76 17.41
CA GLY A 164 12.32 -34.72 16.37
C GLY A 164 10.81 -34.87 16.12
N THR A 165 9.98 -34.22 16.95
CA THR A 165 8.53 -34.14 16.78
C THR A 165 8.15 -32.87 16.04
N LEU A 166 7.19 -32.97 15.12
CA LEU A 166 6.55 -31.82 14.49
C LEU A 166 5.22 -31.52 15.18
N TYR A 167 4.91 -30.24 15.31
CA TYR A 167 3.62 -29.77 15.76
C TYR A 167 3.03 -28.80 14.73
N ALA A 168 1.71 -28.82 14.57
CA ALA A 168 0.99 -27.92 13.72
C ALA A 168 -0.24 -27.36 14.45
N ALA A 169 -0.45 -26.05 14.36
CA ALA A 169 -1.72 -25.44 14.75
C ALA A 169 -2.68 -25.52 13.58
N THR A 170 -3.85 -26.13 13.78
CA THR A 170 -4.85 -26.33 12.74
C THR A 170 -6.19 -25.69 13.05
N GLY A 171 -7.08 -25.64 12.06
CA GLY A 171 -8.47 -25.20 12.22
C GLY A 171 -9.25 -25.90 13.33
N ASN A 172 -8.88 -27.14 13.67
CA ASN A 172 -9.52 -27.94 14.72
C ASN A 172 -8.61 -28.18 15.92
N GLY A 173 -7.65 -27.28 16.17
CA GLY A 173 -6.71 -27.36 17.28
C GLY A 173 -5.35 -27.95 16.89
N PRO A 174 -4.47 -28.19 17.87
CA PRO A 174 -3.11 -28.64 17.61
C PRO A 174 -3.03 -30.12 17.21
N ALA A 175 -2.05 -30.44 16.37
CA ALA A 175 -1.70 -31.80 15.98
C ALA A 175 -0.19 -32.03 16.16
N ARG A 176 0.21 -33.28 16.41
CA ARG A 176 1.62 -33.70 16.46
C ARG A 176 1.93 -34.80 15.46
N SER A 177 3.19 -34.88 15.05
CA SER A 177 3.73 -35.97 14.24
C SER A 177 5.10 -36.39 14.74
N ASN A 178 5.28 -37.71 14.94
CA ASN A 178 6.53 -38.32 15.40
C ASN A 178 7.30 -39.05 14.27
N ASP A 179 6.84 -38.92 13.02
CA ASP A 179 7.38 -39.63 11.86
C ASP A 179 7.77 -38.68 10.72
N GLY A 180 8.12 -37.43 11.04
CA GLY A 180 8.53 -36.42 10.07
C GLY A 180 7.37 -35.85 9.24
N GLY A 181 6.15 -35.86 9.78
CA GLY A 181 4.95 -35.30 9.14
C GLY A 181 4.20 -36.28 8.25
N ASN A 182 4.57 -37.56 8.24
CA ASN A 182 3.90 -38.57 7.41
C ASN A 182 2.53 -38.94 7.99
N THR A 183 2.40 -38.98 9.31
CA THR A 183 1.13 -39.14 10.03
C THR A 183 1.02 -38.13 11.17
N TRP A 184 -0.21 -37.68 11.39
CA TRP A 184 -0.55 -36.71 12.41
C TRP A 184 -1.57 -37.27 13.39
N GLN A 185 -1.42 -36.90 14.66
CA GLN A 185 -2.37 -37.16 15.72
C GLN A 185 -2.86 -35.83 16.28
N MET A 186 -4.18 -35.62 16.29
CA MET A 186 -4.78 -34.47 16.98
C MET A 186 -4.55 -34.62 18.49
N ILE A 187 -4.10 -33.55 19.14
CA ILE A 187 -3.76 -33.53 20.58
C ILE A 187 -4.70 -32.57 21.30
N LEU A 188 -5.95 -33.02 21.50
CA LEU A 188 -7.08 -32.17 21.89
C LEU A 188 -7.57 -32.38 23.33
N ASN A 189 -6.95 -33.29 24.08
CA ASN A 189 -7.37 -33.60 25.44
C ASN A 189 -7.36 -32.33 26.30
N ASP A 190 -8.40 -32.10 27.09
CA ASP A 190 -8.51 -30.95 28.00
C ASP A 190 -8.55 -29.56 27.32
N LEU A 191 -8.62 -29.50 25.98
CA LEU A 191 -8.90 -28.28 25.23
C LEU A 191 -10.42 -28.08 25.03
N PRO A 192 -10.91 -26.83 25.01
CA PRO A 192 -12.30 -26.56 24.71
C PRO A 192 -12.67 -26.96 23.27
N GLU A 193 -13.92 -27.37 23.07
CA GLU A 193 -14.46 -27.61 21.73
C GLU A 193 -14.34 -26.34 20.88
N PHE A 194 -13.92 -26.50 19.61
CA PHE A 194 -13.72 -25.40 18.65
C PHE A 194 -12.66 -24.36 19.05
N ASN A 195 -11.48 -24.81 19.47
CA ASN A 195 -10.29 -23.95 19.57
C ASN A 195 -9.58 -23.88 18.20
N TRP A 196 -9.82 -22.80 17.45
CA TRP A 196 -9.11 -22.55 16.20
C TRP A 196 -7.65 -22.25 16.55
N GLY A 197 -6.73 -23.18 16.24
CA GLY A 197 -5.32 -23.05 16.59
C GLY A 197 -4.62 -22.07 15.66
N HIS A 198 -3.97 -21.06 16.25
CA HIS A 198 -3.15 -20.08 15.54
C HIS A 198 -1.67 -20.40 15.69
N THR A 199 -1.20 -20.58 16.92
CA THR A 199 0.22 -20.79 17.22
C THR A 199 0.46 -22.11 17.95
N VAL A 200 1.51 -22.84 17.55
CA VAL A 200 2.18 -23.85 18.37
C VAL A 200 3.63 -23.45 18.60
N MET A 201 4.11 -23.54 19.84
CA MET A 201 5.44 -23.08 20.23
C MET A 201 5.99 -23.91 21.39
N MET A 202 7.31 -24.07 21.49
CA MET A 202 7.97 -24.72 22.62
C MET A 202 8.87 -23.71 23.33
N ALA A 203 8.61 -23.47 24.62
CA ALA A 203 9.43 -22.63 25.46
C ALA A 203 9.85 -23.39 26.73
N ASN A 204 11.15 -23.49 27.00
CA ASN A 204 11.71 -24.14 28.19
C ASN A 204 11.16 -25.56 28.44
N GLY A 205 10.97 -26.35 27.39
CA GLY A 205 10.44 -27.72 27.48
C GLY A 205 8.93 -27.81 27.68
N THR A 206 8.22 -26.68 27.73
CA THR A 206 6.75 -26.61 27.76
C THR A 206 6.22 -26.30 26.36
N LEU A 207 5.24 -27.08 25.90
CA LEU A 207 4.50 -26.86 24.67
C LEU A 207 3.38 -25.84 24.94
N PHE A 208 3.24 -24.87 24.06
CA PHE A 208 2.18 -23.87 24.06
C PHE A 208 1.34 -24.03 22.80
N THR A 209 0.03 -23.86 22.96
CA THR A 209 -0.88 -23.59 21.84
C THR A 209 -1.69 -22.34 22.14
N ALA A 210 -1.81 -21.46 21.14
CA ALA A 210 -2.65 -20.27 21.21
C ALA A 210 -3.70 -20.32 20.11
N GLY A 211 -4.91 -19.87 20.43
CA GLY A 211 -6.02 -19.90 19.49
C GLY A 211 -7.14 -18.93 19.84
N SER A 212 -8.34 -19.21 19.32
CA SER A 212 -9.55 -18.40 19.57
C SER A 212 -10.05 -18.46 21.02
N LYS A 213 -9.52 -19.38 21.83
CA LYS A 213 -9.91 -19.60 23.24
C LYS A 213 -8.80 -19.31 24.25
N GLY A 214 -7.74 -18.60 23.84
CA GLY A 214 -6.62 -18.27 24.71
C GLY A 214 -5.40 -19.15 24.49
N ILE A 215 -4.55 -19.21 25.53
CA ILE A 215 -3.26 -19.91 25.53
C ILE A 215 -3.31 -21.08 26.50
N PHE A 216 -2.89 -22.26 26.01
CA PHE A 216 -2.83 -23.50 26.77
C PHE A 216 -1.39 -24.04 26.79
N THR A 217 -1.06 -24.78 27.84
CA THR A 217 0.29 -25.32 28.04
C THR A 217 0.27 -26.82 28.26
N SER A 218 1.32 -27.50 27.82
CA SER A 218 1.51 -28.94 28.02
C SER A 218 2.97 -29.23 28.33
N THR A 219 3.21 -30.09 29.33
CA THR A 219 4.55 -30.56 29.72
C THR A 219 4.82 -32.00 29.27
N ASP A 220 3.84 -32.63 28.62
CA ASP A 220 3.86 -34.03 28.18
C ASP A 220 3.75 -34.18 26.66
N GLY A 221 4.07 -33.12 25.91
CA GLY A 221 4.07 -33.16 24.45
C GLY A 221 2.67 -33.20 23.83
N GLY A 222 1.67 -32.65 24.53
CA GLY A 222 0.29 -32.51 24.10
C GLY A 222 -0.62 -33.69 24.47
N ASP A 223 -0.17 -34.61 25.33
CA ASP A 223 -1.04 -35.69 25.81
C ASP A 223 -2.13 -35.16 26.75
N SER A 224 -1.79 -34.15 27.56
CA SER A 224 -2.74 -33.36 28.35
C SER A 224 -2.41 -31.87 28.25
N TRP A 225 -3.44 -31.04 28.41
CA TRP A 225 -3.32 -29.59 28.39
C TRP A 225 -3.77 -29.01 29.72
N ASN A 226 -2.89 -28.22 30.34
CA ASN A 226 -3.23 -27.45 31.52
C ASN A 226 -3.86 -26.12 31.09
N GLY A 227 -5.07 -25.81 31.59
CA GLY A 227 -5.56 -24.43 31.68
C GLY A 227 -4.77 -23.71 32.77
N PHE A 228 -4.43 -22.43 32.69
CA PHE A 228 -5.31 -21.33 32.30
C PHE A 228 -4.49 -20.03 32.33
N ILE A 229 -4.00 -19.52 31.18
CA ILE A 229 -3.56 -18.11 31.10
C ILE A 229 -4.79 -17.19 30.85
N GLN A 230 -5.96 -17.78 30.55
CA GLN A 230 -7.23 -17.10 30.25
C GLN A 230 -7.74 -16.16 31.38
N ALA A 231 -7.43 -16.43 32.66
CA ALA A 231 -7.76 -15.53 33.80
C ALA A 231 -7.04 -14.18 33.71
N VAL A 232 -5.80 -14.19 33.18
CA VAL A 232 -4.91 -13.03 33.19
C VAL A 232 -5.11 -12.19 31.93
N LEU A 233 -5.45 -12.83 30.81
CA LEU A 233 -5.45 -12.19 29.48
C LEU A 233 -6.84 -11.96 28.86
N GLY A 234 -7.88 -12.67 29.33
CA GLY A 234 -9.25 -12.61 28.78
C GLY A 234 -9.51 -13.61 27.64
N ASP A 235 -10.74 -13.58 27.10
CA ASP A 235 -11.14 -14.35 25.91
C ASP A 235 -10.71 -13.63 24.62
N GLY A 236 -10.21 -14.37 23.63
CA GLY A 236 -9.94 -13.80 22.31
C GLY A 236 -8.94 -14.57 21.46
N TYR A 237 -8.81 -14.13 20.21
CA TYR A 237 -7.78 -14.59 19.27
C TYR A 237 -6.38 -14.23 19.78
N CYS A 238 -5.56 -15.25 20.01
CA CYS A 238 -4.22 -15.12 20.57
C CYS A 238 -3.14 -15.62 19.60
N GLU A 239 -2.05 -14.88 19.51
CA GLU A 239 -0.83 -15.29 18.81
C GLU A 239 0.36 -15.21 19.77
N LEU A 240 1.36 -16.08 19.57
CA LEU A 240 2.51 -16.22 20.46
C LEU A 240 3.83 -16.20 19.69
N TRP A 241 4.83 -15.53 20.26
CA TRP A 241 6.19 -15.56 19.76
C TRP A 241 7.19 -15.69 20.91
N GLN A 242 8.35 -16.27 20.61
CA GLN A 242 9.46 -16.38 21.56
C GLN A 242 10.75 -15.82 20.96
N THR A 243 11.44 -15.03 21.77
CA THR A 243 12.72 -14.41 21.46
C THR A 243 13.68 -14.63 22.63
N GLY A 244 14.54 -15.64 22.51
CA GLY A 244 15.38 -16.07 23.64
C GLY A 244 14.52 -16.58 24.81
N LYS A 245 14.62 -15.93 25.98
CA LYS A 245 13.79 -16.24 27.16
C LYS A 245 12.48 -15.46 27.24
N LEU A 246 12.35 -14.42 26.42
CA LEU A 246 11.16 -13.57 26.40
C LEU A 246 10.10 -14.21 25.50
N MET A 247 8.87 -14.22 25.98
CA MET A 247 7.68 -14.55 25.20
C MET A 247 6.84 -13.29 25.04
N ILE A 248 6.19 -13.18 23.88
CA ILE A 248 5.25 -12.12 23.56
C ILE A 248 3.94 -12.76 23.13
N ALA A 249 2.83 -12.27 23.66
CA ALA A 249 1.49 -12.66 23.25
C ALA A 249 0.74 -11.43 22.73
N GLU A 250 0.06 -11.56 21.59
CA GLU A 250 -0.90 -10.55 21.14
C GLU A 250 -2.31 -11.10 21.31
N LEU A 251 -3.17 -10.32 21.95
CA LEU A 251 -4.59 -10.61 22.09
C LEU A 251 -5.36 -9.47 21.44
N ARG A 252 -6.08 -9.75 20.35
CA ARG A 252 -6.80 -8.73 19.56
C ARG A 252 -7.74 -7.83 20.39
N GLN A 253 -8.17 -8.26 21.57
CA GLN A 253 -9.08 -7.50 22.44
C GLN A 253 -8.40 -6.88 23.67
N SER A 254 -7.22 -7.36 24.10
CA SER A 254 -6.55 -6.90 25.33
C SER A 254 -5.13 -6.35 25.13
N GLY A 255 -4.63 -6.40 23.88
CA GLY A 255 -3.32 -5.90 23.46
C GLY A 255 -2.19 -6.89 23.69
N ALA A 256 -0.94 -6.39 23.66
CA ALA A 256 0.25 -7.23 23.79
C ALA A 256 0.69 -7.44 25.24
N TRP A 257 1.27 -8.60 25.51
CA TRP A 257 1.77 -9.03 26.81
C TRP A 257 3.14 -9.68 26.68
N THR A 258 3.95 -9.60 27.74
CA THR A 258 5.25 -10.29 27.80
C THR A 258 5.34 -11.24 28.98
N SER A 259 6.18 -12.26 28.82
CA SER A 259 6.59 -13.16 29.89
C SER A 259 8.10 -13.41 29.79
N SER A 260 8.82 -13.24 30.90
CA SER A 260 10.27 -13.54 30.99
C SER A 260 10.58 -14.84 31.74
N ASN A 261 9.56 -15.56 32.20
CA ASN A 261 9.68 -16.72 33.09
C ASN A 261 8.95 -17.96 32.52
N GLY A 262 9.00 -18.11 31.19
CA GLY A 262 8.48 -19.30 30.50
C GLY A 262 6.96 -19.42 30.56
N GLY A 263 6.24 -18.30 30.57
CA GLY A 263 4.78 -18.25 30.47
C GLY A 263 4.06 -18.36 31.81
N THR A 264 4.79 -18.34 32.93
CA THR A 264 4.20 -18.48 34.28
C THR A 264 3.54 -17.20 34.77
N THR A 265 4.09 -16.02 34.44
CA THR A 265 3.43 -14.73 34.67
C THR A 265 3.51 -13.84 33.44
N TRP A 266 2.50 -13.00 33.24
CA TRP A 266 2.39 -12.11 32.08
C TRP A 266 2.16 -10.67 32.51
N ASP A 267 2.95 -9.77 31.92
CA ASP A 267 2.85 -8.32 32.12
C ASP A 267 2.38 -7.65 30.84
N ARG A 268 1.37 -6.79 30.95
CA ARG A 268 0.85 -6.02 29.82
C ARG A 268 1.91 -5.04 29.31
N ILE A 269 2.02 -4.88 28.00
CA ILE A 269 2.86 -3.87 27.36
C ILE A 269 2.00 -2.60 27.16
N PRO A 270 2.21 -1.52 27.92
CA PRO A 270 1.30 -0.36 27.88
C PRO A 270 1.24 0.33 26.51
N ASN A 271 2.38 0.36 25.80
CA ASN A 271 2.58 1.07 24.54
C ASN A 271 2.97 0.10 23.41
N ALA A 272 2.35 -1.07 23.37
CA ALA A 272 2.60 -2.01 22.27
C ALA A 272 2.11 -1.46 20.92
N PRO A 273 2.73 -1.88 19.81
CA PRO A 273 2.15 -1.72 18.49
C PRO A 273 0.74 -2.31 18.46
N SER A 274 -0.20 -1.63 17.81
CA SER A 274 -1.56 -2.17 17.62
C SER A 274 -1.50 -3.38 16.68
N ASP A 275 -2.15 -4.47 17.07
CA ASP A 275 -2.27 -5.73 16.32
C ASP A 275 -0.92 -6.21 15.77
N ILE A 276 -0.07 -6.71 16.67
CA ILE A 276 1.17 -7.42 16.30
C ILE A 276 0.79 -8.69 15.53
N THR A 277 1.38 -8.87 14.35
CA THR A 277 1.15 -10.02 13.46
C THR A 277 2.34 -10.99 13.47
N ASN A 278 3.53 -10.49 13.81
CA ASN A 278 4.72 -11.30 13.88
C ASN A 278 5.85 -10.62 14.67
N VAL A 279 6.72 -11.39 15.33
CA VAL A 279 7.89 -10.87 16.04
C VAL A 279 9.15 -11.64 15.64
N ALA A 280 10.22 -10.90 15.35
CA ALA A 280 11.56 -11.43 15.14
C ALA A 280 12.58 -10.79 16.10
N THR A 281 13.74 -11.44 16.23
CA THR A 281 14.92 -10.85 16.87
C THR A 281 16.00 -10.62 15.83
N HIS A 282 16.61 -9.44 15.85
CA HIS A 282 17.78 -9.15 15.03
C HIS A 282 18.80 -8.39 15.85
N ARG A 283 20.03 -8.93 15.92
CA ARG A 283 21.16 -8.32 16.65
C ARG A 283 20.83 -7.95 18.11
N GLY A 284 19.99 -8.74 18.77
CA GLY A 284 19.59 -8.54 20.17
C GLY A 284 18.45 -7.56 20.39
N GLU A 285 17.90 -6.96 19.34
CA GLU A 285 16.71 -6.12 19.39
C GLU A 285 15.48 -6.93 18.94
N LEU A 286 14.32 -6.57 19.51
CA LEU A 286 13.03 -7.09 19.06
C LEU A 286 12.49 -6.24 17.94
N VAL A 287 11.90 -6.89 16.94
CA VAL A 287 11.22 -6.22 15.84
C VAL A 287 9.85 -6.87 15.65
N ALA A 288 8.81 -6.05 15.76
CA ALA A 288 7.42 -6.46 15.59
C ALA A 288 6.90 -5.95 14.24
N ALA A 289 6.33 -6.87 13.47
CA ALA A 289 5.41 -6.56 12.39
C ALA A 289 4.01 -6.35 12.98
N ALA A 290 3.29 -5.36 12.46
CA ALA A 290 1.96 -4.98 12.94
C ALA A 290 1.14 -4.35 11.81
N ILE A 291 -0.16 -4.16 12.02
CA ILE A 291 -1.04 -3.43 11.08
C ILE A 291 -0.59 -1.97 10.89
N THR A 292 0.10 -1.43 11.89
CA THR A 292 0.63 -0.06 11.90
C THR A 292 2.03 0.04 11.29
N GLY A 293 2.61 -1.07 10.85
CA GLY A 293 3.94 -1.13 10.26
C GLY A 293 4.95 -1.94 11.07
N ILE A 294 6.21 -1.51 11.03
CA ILE A 294 7.31 -2.16 11.75
C ILE A 294 7.69 -1.32 12.96
N HIS A 295 7.80 -1.97 14.11
CA HIS A 295 8.23 -1.37 15.36
C HIS A 295 9.43 -2.13 15.91
N ARG A 296 10.31 -1.42 16.61
CA ARG A 296 11.47 -2.02 17.29
C ARG A 296 11.48 -1.69 18.77
N SER A 297 12.08 -2.60 19.53
CA SER A 297 12.34 -2.46 20.95
C SER A 297 13.78 -2.86 21.25
N ASN A 298 14.50 -2.01 21.99
CA ASN A 298 15.84 -2.30 22.51
C ASN A 298 15.83 -2.72 24.01
N ASN A 299 14.65 -2.84 24.63
CA ASN A 299 14.50 -3.06 26.07
C ASN A 299 13.57 -4.23 26.40
N ASN A 300 13.61 -5.29 25.58
CA ASN A 300 12.83 -6.51 25.74
C ASN A 300 11.30 -6.30 25.73
N GLY A 301 10.82 -5.42 24.86
CA GLY A 301 9.41 -5.25 24.53
C GLY A 301 8.67 -4.30 25.46
N LYS A 302 9.40 -3.62 26.37
CA LYS A 302 8.81 -2.66 27.31
C LYS A 302 8.38 -1.38 26.60
N ASP A 303 9.20 -0.89 25.66
CA ASP A 303 8.89 0.27 24.83
C ASP A 303 9.17 -0.02 23.36
N TRP A 304 8.32 0.53 22.50
CA TRP A 304 8.38 0.34 21.06
C TRP A 304 8.52 1.66 20.34
N THR A 305 9.33 1.66 19.28
CA THR A 305 9.54 2.81 18.39
C THR A 305 9.29 2.41 16.96
N LEU A 306 8.63 3.28 16.20
CA LEU A 306 8.34 3.05 14.80
C LEU A 306 9.65 2.98 13.98
N ALA A 307 9.79 1.96 13.16
CA ALA A 307 11.00 1.65 12.38
C ALA A 307 10.66 1.46 10.91
N MET A 308 10.06 2.47 10.28
CA MET A 308 9.46 2.39 8.94
C MET A 308 10.20 3.17 7.85
N GLU A 309 11.37 3.74 8.14
CA GLU A 309 12.10 4.51 7.13
C GLU A 309 12.37 3.63 5.91
N GLY A 310 11.92 4.06 4.72
CA GLY A 310 12.02 3.31 3.47
C GLY A 310 10.90 2.30 3.18
N LEU A 311 9.96 2.06 4.11
CA LEU A 311 8.83 1.13 3.93
C LEU A 311 7.61 1.85 3.33
N THR A 312 7.56 1.95 2.01
CA THR A 312 6.51 2.68 1.28
C THR A 312 5.39 1.74 0.84
N ALA A 313 4.59 1.17 1.76
CA ALA A 313 3.54 0.19 1.45
C ALA A 313 2.12 0.76 1.59
N THR A 314 1.95 2.06 1.34
CA THR A 314 0.64 2.73 1.40
C THR A 314 0.18 3.14 0.01
N ALA A 315 -1.06 2.76 -0.34
CA ALA A 315 -1.68 3.17 -1.60
C ALA A 315 -1.95 4.67 -1.61
N ILE A 316 -1.55 5.33 -2.70
CA ILE A 316 -1.74 6.77 -2.88
C ILE A 316 -2.88 7.01 -3.85
N ASN A 317 -3.95 7.60 -3.34
CA ASN A 317 -5.17 7.89 -4.10
C ASN A 317 -5.07 9.24 -4.83
N ALA A 318 -4.52 10.26 -4.18
CA ALA A 318 -4.31 11.58 -4.77
C ALA A 318 -3.15 12.32 -4.08
N ILE A 319 -2.51 13.24 -4.80
CA ILE A 319 -1.47 14.12 -4.27
C ILE A 319 -1.79 15.56 -4.69
N ALA A 320 -1.64 16.51 -3.77
CA ALA A 320 -1.72 17.93 -4.05
C ALA A 320 -0.47 18.65 -3.53
N ALA A 321 0.00 19.63 -4.31
CA ALA A 321 1.08 20.50 -3.89
C ALA A 321 0.59 21.50 -2.84
N THR A 322 1.30 21.65 -1.73
CA THR A 322 1.02 22.69 -0.72
C THR A 322 1.93 23.90 -0.85
N SER A 323 3.12 23.71 -1.42
CA SER A 323 4.06 24.78 -1.78
C SER A 323 4.92 24.34 -2.97
N ALA A 324 5.91 25.15 -3.35
CA ALA A 324 6.92 24.78 -4.35
C ALA A 324 7.79 23.57 -3.93
N THR A 325 7.74 23.14 -2.66
CA THR A 325 8.63 22.07 -2.16
C THR A 325 7.96 21.10 -1.19
N THR A 326 6.63 21.21 -1.00
CA THR A 326 5.86 20.37 -0.08
C THR A 326 4.57 19.91 -0.74
N ALA A 327 4.07 18.75 -0.32
CA ALA A 327 2.86 18.14 -0.83
C ALA A 327 2.09 17.43 0.29
N VAL A 328 0.82 17.15 0.01
CA VAL A 328 -0.06 16.31 0.81
C VAL A 328 -0.56 15.15 -0.04
N ALA A 329 -0.75 13.99 0.58
CA ALA A 329 -1.21 12.77 -0.06
C ALA A 329 -2.46 12.24 0.64
N ALA A 330 -3.48 11.91 -0.14
CA ALA A 330 -4.60 11.09 0.28
C ALA A 330 -4.25 9.62 0.12
N THR A 331 -4.51 8.84 1.16
CA THR A 331 -4.22 7.41 1.20
C THR A 331 -5.41 6.63 1.76
N ASP A 332 -5.36 5.30 1.63
CA ASP A 332 -6.36 4.42 2.24
C ASP A 332 -6.32 4.47 3.78
N ASN A 333 -5.18 4.89 4.38
CA ASN A 333 -4.94 4.95 5.82
C ASN A 333 -4.80 6.39 6.36
N GLY A 334 -5.43 7.36 5.67
CA GLY A 334 -5.55 8.75 6.10
C GLY A 334 -4.77 9.75 5.23
N VAL A 335 -4.53 10.94 5.78
CA VAL A 335 -3.81 12.03 5.08
C VAL A 335 -2.36 12.11 5.58
N TYR A 336 -1.42 12.25 4.64
CA TYR A 336 0.00 12.46 4.93
C TYR A 336 0.49 13.77 4.33
N ALA A 337 1.46 14.41 4.97
CA ALA A 337 2.09 15.64 4.50
C ALA A 337 3.62 15.54 4.54
N ILE A 338 4.27 16.24 3.62
CA ILE A 338 5.71 16.50 3.71
C ILE A 338 5.95 17.57 4.78
N VAL A 339 6.66 17.21 5.84
CA VAL A 339 7.04 18.07 6.97
C VAL A 339 8.56 18.07 7.18
N GLU A 340 9.08 19.03 7.93
CA GLU A 340 10.49 19.03 8.36
C GLU A 340 10.71 17.99 9.47
N LYS A 341 11.81 17.25 9.41
CA LYS A 341 12.20 16.30 10.46
C LYS A 341 12.45 17.07 11.78
N PRO A 342 11.92 16.58 12.92
CA PRO A 342 12.29 17.11 14.23
C PRO A 342 13.80 17.10 14.40
N GLY A 343 14.38 18.24 14.81
CA GLY A 343 15.82 18.38 15.05
C GLY A 343 16.65 18.81 13.83
N GLY A 344 16.03 19.08 12.67
CA GLY A 344 16.71 19.60 11.49
C GLY A 344 17.51 18.53 10.76
N GLY A 345 16.90 17.91 9.75
CA GLY A 345 17.52 16.84 8.97
C GLY A 345 16.91 16.66 7.58
N GLY A 346 16.30 17.73 7.05
CA GLY A 346 15.50 17.70 5.83
C GLY A 346 14.07 17.25 6.09
N LYS A 347 13.38 16.84 5.01
CA LYS A 347 11.94 16.56 5.01
C LYS A 347 11.60 15.09 5.22
N GLN A 348 10.38 14.82 5.65
CA GLN A 348 9.79 13.49 5.75
C GLN A 348 8.28 13.52 5.51
N TRP A 349 7.70 12.37 5.16
CA TRP A 349 6.25 12.19 5.18
C TRP A 349 5.78 11.89 6.60
N GLU A 350 4.78 12.61 7.08
CA GLU A 350 4.15 12.40 8.39
C GLU A 350 2.64 12.31 8.24
N ARG A 351 2.00 11.41 8.99
CA ARG A 351 0.55 11.25 9.02
C ARG A 351 -0.07 12.40 9.82
N LEU A 352 -1.07 13.06 9.25
CA LEU A 352 -1.84 14.11 9.93
C LEU A 352 -2.90 13.45 10.83
N ALA A 353 -2.50 13.08 12.05
CA ALA A 353 -3.26 12.17 12.91
C ALA A 353 -4.66 12.66 13.34
N ALA A 354 -4.89 13.98 13.39
CA ALA A 354 -6.20 14.56 13.73
C ALA A 354 -7.19 14.59 12.55
N GLY A 355 -6.76 14.15 11.36
CA GLY A 355 -7.59 14.12 10.16
C GLY A 355 -8.32 12.81 9.94
N PRO A 356 -8.94 12.65 8.74
CA PRO A 356 -9.55 11.39 8.34
C PRO A 356 -8.59 10.23 8.50
N ASP A 357 -9.04 9.18 9.17
CA ASP A 357 -8.20 8.06 9.56
C ASP A 357 -8.06 6.98 8.49
N ARG A 358 -9.03 6.89 7.57
CA ARG A 358 -9.06 5.96 6.43
C ARG A 358 -9.89 6.47 5.25
N TRP A 359 -9.75 5.80 4.12
CA TRP A 359 -10.56 5.98 2.90
C TRP A 359 -10.54 7.39 2.31
N VAL A 360 -9.40 8.06 2.34
CA VAL A 360 -9.26 9.37 1.70
C VAL A 360 -9.02 9.15 0.21
N LYS A 361 -9.99 9.57 -0.61
CA LYS A 361 -9.98 9.32 -2.05
C LYS A 361 -9.41 10.48 -2.85
N SER A 362 -9.62 11.71 -2.38
CA SER A 362 -9.17 12.92 -3.07
C SER A 362 -8.58 13.93 -2.07
N ILE A 363 -7.63 14.73 -2.53
CA ILE A 363 -6.98 15.78 -1.75
C ILE A 363 -6.80 17.01 -2.62
N ALA A 364 -7.04 18.20 -2.08
CA ALA A 364 -6.76 19.45 -2.74
C ALA A 364 -6.18 20.48 -1.77
N ASN A 365 -5.26 21.30 -2.26
CA ASN A 365 -4.88 22.56 -1.62
C ASN A 365 -5.64 23.70 -2.32
N HIS A 366 -6.35 24.50 -1.54
CA HIS A 366 -7.11 25.64 -2.03
C HIS A 366 -6.99 26.79 -1.04
N ASN A 367 -6.44 27.92 -1.50
CA ASN A 367 -6.22 29.13 -0.69
C ASN A 367 -5.48 28.89 0.63
N GLY A 368 -4.50 27.99 0.63
CA GLY A 368 -3.69 27.64 1.82
C GLY A 368 -4.35 26.67 2.79
N ALA A 369 -5.60 26.26 2.53
CA ALA A 369 -6.28 25.20 3.27
C ALA A 369 -6.19 23.86 2.51
N VAL A 370 -6.15 22.77 3.27
CA VAL A 370 -6.16 21.41 2.71
C VAL A 370 -7.53 20.79 2.89
N PHE A 371 -8.06 20.22 1.81
CA PHE A 371 -9.36 19.56 1.75
C PHE A 371 -9.18 18.09 1.43
N ALA A 372 -9.81 17.22 2.21
CA ALA A 372 -9.79 15.77 2.06
C ALA A 372 -11.20 15.27 1.74
N GLY A 373 -11.36 14.65 0.57
CA GLY A 373 -12.59 13.99 0.15
C GLY A 373 -12.51 12.50 0.43
N MET A 374 -13.53 11.96 1.10
CA MET A 374 -13.55 10.57 1.56
C MET A 374 -14.49 9.70 0.72
N THR A 375 -14.25 8.39 0.70
CA THR A 375 -15.18 7.42 0.10
C THR A 375 -16.49 7.35 0.88
N HIS A 376 -16.40 7.42 2.21
CA HIS A 376 -17.54 7.44 3.12
C HIS A 376 -17.26 8.52 4.17
N GLY A 377 -17.93 9.68 4.09
CA GLY A 377 -17.73 10.75 5.07
C GLY A 377 -17.71 12.18 4.52
N GLY A 378 -17.90 12.39 3.21
CA GLY A 378 -17.96 13.72 2.63
C GLY A 378 -16.60 14.41 2.52
N ILE A 379 -16.52 15.69 2.92
CA ILE A 379 -15.31 16.51 2.86
C ILE A 379 -14.94 17.02 4.25
N GLN A 380 -13.66 16.97 4.57
CA GLN A 380 -13.08 17.67 5.73
C GLN A 380 -12.02 18.67 5.27
N ARG A 381 -11.89 19.76 6.04
CA ARG A 381 -10.92 20.84 5.80
C ARG A 381 -10.02 21.04 7.00
N THR A 382 -8.74 21.29 6.75
CA THR A 382 -7.82 21.85 7.74
C THR A 382 -7.23 23.17 7.26
N THR A 383 -7.03 24.10 8.20
CA THR A 383 -6.39 25.41 7.96
C THR A 383 -5.13 25.61 8.81
N ASP A 384 -4.77 24.62 9.62
CA ASP A 384 -3.71 24.68 10.63
C ASP A 384 -2.64 23.60 10.43
N ASN A 385 -2.46 23.17 9.18
CA ASN A 385 -1.56 22.09 8.76
C ASN A 385 -1.90 20.72 9.38
N GLY A 386 -3.19 20.43 9.52
CA GLY A 386 -3.68 19.12 9.95
C GLY A 386 -3.70 18.90 11.45
N LYS A 387 -3.53 19.94 12.26
CA LYS A 387 -3.68 19.87 13.72
C LYS A 387 -5.14 19.72 14.11
N SER A 388 -6.05 20.28 13.33
CA SER A 388 -7.49 20.09 13.44
C SER A 388 -8.14 19.99 12.06
N TRP A 389 -9.24 19.24 12.00
CA TRP A 389 -10.03 19.05 10.78
C TRP A 389 -11.50 19.31 11.07
N VAL A 390 -12.14 20.03 10.17
CA VAL A 390 -13.55 20.44 10.27
C VAL A 390 -14.33 19.78 9.13
N PRO A 391 -15.35 18.97 9.43
CA PRO A 391 -16.31 18.49 8.43
C PRO A 391 -17.05 19.66 7.78
N LEU A 392 -17.28 19.58 6.46
CA LEU A 392 -17.96 20.62 5.71
C LEU A 392 -19.37 20.16 5.31
N GLU A 393 -20.39 20.83 5.85
CA GLU A 393 -21.80 20.44 5.70
C GLU A 393 -22.68 21.52 5.06
N GLY A 394 -22.17 22.75 4.90
CA GLY A 394 -22.94 23.89 4.38
C GLY A 394 -23.39 23.69 2.94
N GLY A 395 -24.58 23.11 2.72
CA GLY A 395 -25.13 22.82 1.38
C GLY A 395 -24.47 21.65 0.66
N PHE A 396 -23.58 20.90 1.32
CA PHE A 396 -22.94 19.72 0.78
C PHE A 396 -23.69 18.44 1.21
N PRO A 397 -23.84 17.42 0.35
CA PRO A 397 -24.57 16.21 0.74
C PRO A 397 -23.86 15.45 1.86
N GLU A 398 -24.61 15.05 2.88
CA GLU A 398 -24.06 14.26 3.99
C GLU A 398 -23.55 12.90 3.50
N LYS A 399 -22.34 12.53 3.97
CA LYS A 399 -21.74 11.19 3.81
C LYS A 399 -21.63 10.69 2.35
N THR A 400 -21.73 11.58 1.36
CA THR A 400 -21.51 11.22 -0.05
C THR A 400 -20.05 10.88 -0.32
N GLN A 401 -19.82 10.02 -1.30
CA GLN A 401 -18.49 9.72 -1.81
C GLN A 401 -17.95 10.92 -2.60
N VAL A 402 -16.74 11.36 -2.29
CA VAL A 402 -16.04 12.46 -2.98
C VAL A 402 -14.91 11.89 -3.83
N SER A 403 -15.18 11.72 -5.13
CA SER A 403 -14.25 11.06 -6.06
C SER A 403 -13.09 11.98 -6.47
N GLN A 404 -13.32 13.28 -6.58
CA GLN A 404 -12.31 14.24 -7.02
C GLN A 404 -12.54 15.63 -6.40
N LEU A 405 -11.46 16.29 -6.00
CA LEU A 405 -11.43 17.70 -5.62
C LEU A 405 -10.57 18.46 -6.64
N VAL A 406 -11.07 19.59 -7.16
CA VAL A 406 -10.37 20.40 -8.18
C VAL A 406 -10.36 21.86 -7.76
N SER A 407 -9.16 22.39 -7.51
CA SER A 407 -8.92 23.79 -7.13
C SER A 407 -8.53 24.62 -8.35
N VAL A 408 -9.23 25.72 -8.61
CA VAL A 408 -8.94 26.63 -9.72
C VAL A 408 -9.37 28.06 -9.40
N GLY A 409 -8.41 29.00 -9.39
CA GLY A 409 -8.66 30.38 -8.98
C GLY A 409 -9.35 30.43 -7.60
N GLU A 410 -10.43 31.20 -7.52
CA GLU A 410 -11.25 31.35 -6.30
C GLU A 410 -12.23 30.20 -6.05
N ARG A 411 -12.26 29.17 -6.90
CA ARG A 411 -13.23 28.07 -6.84
C ARG A 411 -12.57 26.76 -6.45
N LEU A 412 -13.24 26.02 -5.57
CA LEU A 412 -12.98 24.60 -5.35
C LEU A 412 -14.22 23.82 -5.77
N PHE A 413 -14.00 22.79 -6.58
CA PHE A 413 -15.03 21.87 -7.03
C PHE A 413 -14.89 20.51 -6.34
N ALA A 414 -16.03 19.88 -6.07
CA ALA A 414 -16.12 18.54 -5.54
C ALA A 414 -17.00 17.69 -6.46
N VAL A 415 -16.41 16.63 -7.01
CA VAL A 415 -17.12 15.61 -7.75
C VAL A 415 -17.59 14.55 -6.76
N THR A 416 -18.90 14.29 -6.77
CA THR A 416 -19.52 13.32 -5.86
C THR A 416 -20.39 12.34 -6.64
N TRP A 417 -20.80 11.25 -5.99
CA TRP A 417 -21.85 10.37 -6.55
C TRP A 417 -23.21 11.07 -6.69
N GLY A 418 -23.44 12.16 -5.96
CA GLY A 418 -24.65 12.98 -6.05
C GLY A 418 -24.52 14.20 -6.97
N GLY A 419 -23.46 14.26 -7.80
CA GLY A 419 -23.23 15.34 -8.76
C GLY A 419 -22.05 16.26 -8.41
N LEU A 420 -21.98 17.38 -9.13
CA LEU A 420 -20.91 18.38 -9.04
C LEU A 420 -21.29 19.51 -8.09
N PHE A 421 -20.39 19.85 -7.17
CA PHE A 421 -20.55 20.96 -6.24
C PHE A 421 -19.38 21.92 -6.35
N ALA A 422 -19.60 23.21 -6.08
CA ALA A 422 -18.54 24.19 -5.97
C ALA A 422 -18.72 25.14 -4.79
N THR A 423 -17.60 25.67 -4.33
CA THR A 423 -17.51 26.72 -3.32
C THR A 423 -16.62 27.85 -3.83
N THR A 424 -16.91 29.08 -3.37
CA THR A 424 -16.06 30.27 -3.52
C THR A 424 -15.62 30.88 -2.19
N ASN A 425 -16.02 30.29 -1.06
CA ASN A 425 -15.69 30.74 0.29
C ASN A 425 -14.97 29.63 1.08
N ASN A 426 -14.00 28.98 0.44
CA ASN A 426 -13.17 27.94 1.06
C ASN A 426 -13.95 26.78 1.71
N GLY A 427 -15.14 26.47 1.20
CA GLY A 427 -15.93 25.31 1.61
C GLY A 427 -16.90 25.56 2.76
N ASP A 428 -17.07 26.81 3.19
CA ASP A 428 -18.09 27.16 4.19
C ASP A 428 -19.50 26.95 3.62
N THR A 429 -19.71 27.20 2.32
CA THR A 429 -20.95 26.88 1.61
C THR A 429 -20.70 26.30 0.23
N TRP A 430 -21.47 25.28 -0.14
CA TRP A 430 -21.40 24.58 -1.41
C TRP A 430 -22.68 24.79 -2.21
N THR A 431 -22.52 24.96 -3.52
CA THR A 431 -23.61 25.08 -4.48
C THR A 431 -23.52 23.93 -5.49
N ASN A 432 -24.62 23.22 -5.72
CA ASN A 432 -24.71 22.22 -6.77
C ASN A 432 -24.63 22.89 -8.16
N ILE A 433 -23.89 22.27 -9.08
CA ILE A 433 -23.75 22.70 -10.47
C ILE A 433 -24.38 21.64 -11.36
N PRO A 434 -25.61 21.87 -11.86
CA PRO A 434 -26.28 20.96 -12.77
C PRO A 434 -25.52 20.82 -14.11
N ILE A 435 -25.47 19.61 -14.65
CA ILE A 435 -24.85 19.31 -15.95
C ILE A 435 -25.96 19.01 -16.95
N GLY A 436 -26.70 20.04 -17.32
CA GLY A 436 -27.90 19.88 -18.16
C GLY A 436 -28.99 19.08 -17.44
N GLU A 437 -29.70 18.22 -18.19
CA GLU A 437 -30.71 17.29 -17.65
C GLU A 437 -30.08 15.99 -17.12
N HIS A 438 -28.75 15.86 -17.18
CA HIS A 438 -28.02 14.64 -16.86
C HIS A 438 -27.64 14.64 -15.36
N THR A 439 -28.59 14.22 -14.52
CA THR A 439 -28.42 14.16 -13.06
C THR A 439 -28.04 12.77 -12.54
N ASP A 440 -28.20 11.72 -13.36
CA ASP A 440 -28.10 10.33 -12.89
C ASP A 440 -26.79 9.64 -13.32
N GLY A 441 -26.05 10.24 -14.26
CA GLY A 441 -24.76 9.73 -14.73
C GLY A 441 -23.63 9.95 -13.73
N VAL A 442 -22.88 8.88 -13.42
CA VAL A 442 -21.73 8.96 -12.50
C VAL A 442 -20.61 9.75 -13.18
N MET A 443 -20.24 10.91 -12.62
CA MET A 443 -19.10 11.67 -13.10
C MET A 443 -17.78 10.98 -12.73
N THR A 444 -16.99 10.68 -13.74
CA THR A 444 -15.72 9.95 -13.61
C THR A 444 -14.50 10.87 -13.59
N ALA A 445 -14.58 12.05 -14.22
CA ALA A 445 -13.51 13.04 -14.20
C ALA A 445 -14.01 14.46 -14.40
N LEU A 446 -13.37 15.41 -13.71
CA LEU A 446 -13.51 16.84 -13.91
C LEU A 446 -12.14 17.47 -14.16
N LEU A 447 -12.09 18.41 -15.10
CA LEU A 447 -10.96 19.33 -15.27
C LEU A 447 -11.47 20.75 -15.41
N ALA A 448 -10.83 21.68 -14.70
CA ALA A 448 -11.21 23.08 -14.69
C ALA A 448 -10.02 23.98 -15.00
N ASN A 449 -10.25 25.02 -15.81
CA ASN A 449 -9.28 26.07 -16.12
C ASN A 449 -10.03 27.41 -16.27
N GLY A 450 -9.96 28.25 -15.25
CA GLY A 450 -10.84 29.42 -15.11
C GLY A 450 -12.31 28.99 -15.17
N ASP A 451 -13.10 29.67 -16.01
CA ASP A 451 -14.51 29.34 -16.24
C ASP A 451 -14.74 28.20 -17.24
N THR A 452 -13.68 27.64 -17.82
CA THR A 452 -13.79 26.49 -18.71
C THR A 452 -13.74 25.19 -17.91
N LEU A 453 -14.82 24.42 -17.96
CA LEU A 453 -14.96 23.12 -17.29
C LEU A 453 -15.14 22.01 -18.33
N TRP A 454 -14.50 20.86 -18.06
CA TRP A 454 -14.68 19.62 -18.82
C TRP A 454 -15.08 18.53 -17.84
N ALA A 455 -16.23 17.92 -18.08
CA ALA A 455 -16.77 16.85 -17.25
C ALA A 455 -16.95 15.59 -18.10
N ALA A 456 -16.56 14.45 -17.54
CA ALA A 456 -16.82 13.13 -18.10
C ALA A 456 -17.89 12.42 -17.27
N LEU A 457 -18.94 11.95 -17.93
CA LEU A 457 -20.00 11.16 -17.32
C LEU A 457 -19.91 9.74 -17.90
N SER A 458 -19.89 8.73 -17.02
CA SER A 458 -19.81 7.32 -17.44
C SER A 458 -21.00 6.96 -18.34
N GLY A 459 -20.73 6.32 -19.47
CA GLY A 459 -21.74 5.97 -20.48
C GLY A 459 -22.29 7.13 -21.31
N GLU A 460 -22.11 8.39 -20.91
CA GLU A 460 -22.68 9.57 -21.59
C GLU A 460 -21.65 10.44 -22.32
N GLY A 461 -20.36 10.25 -22.01
CA GLY A 461 -19.25 10.89 -22.68
C GLY A 461 -18.81 12.20 -22.02
N ILE A 462 -18.42 13.19 -22.82
CA ILE A 462 -17.76 14.42 -22.34
C ILE A 462 -18.67 15.62 -22.58
N PHE A 463 -18.76 16.49 -21.58
CA PHE A 463 -19.44 17.77 -21.65
C PHE A 463 -18.46 18.90 -21.31
N ALA A 464 -18.62 20.04 -21.98
CA ALA A 464 -17.82 21.23 -21.71
C ALA A 464 -18.71 22.44 -21.40
N SER A 465 -18.26 23.26 -20.46
CA SER A 465 -18.81 24.57 -20.15
C SER A 465 -17.71 25.61 -20.29
N THR A 466 -18.06 26.80 -20.78
CA THR A 466 -17.14 27.96 -20.89
C THR A 466 -17.59 29.15 -20.04
N ASP A 467 -18.64 28.97 -19.23
CA ASP A 467 -19.25 30.02 -18.41
C ASP A 467 -19.36 29.61 -16.93
N GLY A 468 -18.42 28.76 -16.49
CA GLY A 468 -18.28 28.35 -15.10
C GLY A 468 -19.30 27.32 -14.64
N GLY A 469 -19.86 26.53 -15.57
CA GLY A 469 -20.83 25.46 -15.30
C GLY A 469 -22.29 25.87 -15.45
N LYS A 470 -22.59 27.05 -16.02
CA LYS A 470 -23.98 27.52 -16.20
C LYS A 470 -24.62 26.88 -17.42
N ARG A 471 -23.85 26.65 -18.48
CA ARG A 471 -24.28 25.95 -19.70
C ARG A 471 -23.26 24.90 -20.08
N TRP A 472 -23.77 23.73 -20.46
CA TRP A 472 -22.98 22.58 -20.87
C TRP A 472 -23.31 22.19 -22.31
N GLN A 473 -22.29 21.80 -23.05
CA GLN A 473 -22.43 21.30 -24.41
C GLN A 473 -21.73 19.94 -24.54
N PRO A 474 -22.35 18.94 -25.18
CA PRO A 474 -21.70 17.67 -25.43
C PRO A 474 -20.49 17.87 -26.36
N GLN A 475 -19.39 17.21 -26.02
CA GLN A 475 -18.10 17.24 -26.73
C GLN A 475 -17.62 15.80 -27.01
N THR A 476 -18.48 14.99 -27.64
CA THR A 476 -18.22 13.56 -27.88
C THR A 476 -17.70 13.25 -29.29
N LYS A 477 -17.70 14.23 -30.21
CA LYS A 477 -17.29 14.04 -31.60
C LYS A 477 -15.87 13.47 -31.71
N GLY A 478 -15.74 12.31 -32.35
CA GLY A 478 -14.45 11.64 -32.58
C GLY A 478 -14.01 10.67 -31.48
N LEU A 479 -14.83 10.49 -30.43
CA LEU A 479 -14.68 9.41 -29.45
C LEU A 479 -15.39 8.14 -29.93
N PRO A 480 -14.96 6.95 -29.47
CA PRO A 480 -15.72 5.71 -29.66
C PRO A 480 -17.06 5.78 -28.90
N GLU A 481 -18.08 5.12 -29.44
CA GLU A 481 -19.39 4.98 -28.81
C GLU A 481 -19.30 4.13 -27.53
N GLY A 482 -20.00 4.53 -26.47
CA GLY A 482 -20.02 3.83 -25.18
C GLY A 482 -18.67 3.81 -24.44
N ALA A 483 -17.73 4.67 -24.81
CA ALA A 483 -16.43 4.76 -24.13
C ALA A 483 -16.55 5.49 -22.79
N ASP A 484 -15.83 4.99 -21.79
CA ASP A 484 -15.65 5.67 -20.50
C ASP A 484 -14.43 6.58 -20.54
N ILE A 485 -14.48 7.68 -19.80
CA ILE A 485 -13.37 8.63 -19.70
C ILE A 485 -12.89 8.66 -18.25
N ASN A 486 -11.64 8.27 -18.01
CA ASN A 486 -11.12 8.10 -16.66
C ASN A 486 -10.45 9.36 -16.08
N GLN A 487 -9.75 10.12 -16.92
CA GLN A 487 -8.99 11.27 -16.47
C GLN A 487 -8.72 12.23 -17.62
N PHE A 488 -8.62 13.52 -17.29
CA PHE A 488 -8.18 14.57 -18.19
C PHE A 488 -6.84 15.18 -17.75
N ALA A 489 -6.10 15.72 -18.72
CA ALA A 489 -4.90 16.51 -18.45
C ALA A 489 -4.66 17.55 -19.54
N TRP A 490 -4.13 18.71 -19.16
CA TRP A 490 -3.59 19.70 -20.09
C TRP A 490 -2.13 19.40 -20.44
N GLN A 491 -1.77 19.64 -21.70
CA GLN A 491 -0.39 19.73 -22.17
C GLN A 491 -0.25 21.05 -22.93
N GLY A 492 0.33 22.07 -22.30
CA GLY A 492 0.21 23.44 -22.78
C GLY A 492 -1.26 23.79 -23.03
N ASN A 493 -1.60 24.12 -24.29
CA ASN A 493 -2.99 24.42 -24.71
C ASN A 493 -3.80 23.22 -25.23
N THR A 494 -3.23 22.02 -25.24
CA THR A 494 -3.90 20.80 -25.75
C THR A 494 -4.53 20.02 -24.60
N LEU A 495 -5.81 19.69 -24.73
CA LEU A 495 -6.52 18.85 -23.77
C LEU A 495 -6.38 17.38 -24.16
N HIS A 496 -6.08 16.54 -23.19
CA HIS A 496 -5.99 15.09 -23.33
C HIS A 496 -6.95 14.36 -22.40
N ALA A 497 -7.37 13.17 -22.82
CA ALA A 497 -8.22 12.28 -22.03
C ALA A 497 -7.76 10.82 -22.15
N ILE A 498 -7.84 10.07 -21.04
CA ILE A 498 -7.83 8.60 -21.07
C ILE A 498 -9.23 8.15 -21.46
N VAL A 499 -9.32 7.43 -22.58
CA VAL A 499 -10.55 6.86 -23.10
C VAL A 499 -10.47 5.34 -23.02
N ARG A 500 -11.41 4.73 -22.31
CA ARG A 500 -11.52 3.30 -22.07
C ARG A 500 -12.62 2.71 -22.93
N THR A 501 -12.31 1.65 -23.66
CA THR A 501 -13.29 0.90 -24.46
C THR A 501 -13.35 -0.57 -24.05
N PHE A 502 -14.51 -1.20 -24.27
CA PHE A 502 -14.77 -2.61 -23.96
C PHE A 502 -15.02 -3.42 -25.24
N PRO A 503 -13.97 -3.76 -26.00
CA PRO A 503 -14.11 -4.49 -27.27
C PRO A 503 -14.62 -5.93 -27.12
N SER A 504 -14.52 -6.53 -25.92
CA SER A 504 -15.05 -7.86 -25.59
C SER A 504 -15.37 -7.95 -24.10
N PHE A 505 -16.31 -8.82 -23.72
CA PHE A 505 -16.63 -9.08 -22.31
C PHE A 505 -15.35 -9.45 -21.53
N GLY A 506 -15.01 -8.64 -20.52
CA GLY A 506 -13.91 -8.90 -19.58
C GLY A 506 -12.55 -8.28 -19.92
N ARG A 507 -12.37 -7.63 -21.08
CA ARG A 507 -11.10 -6.93 -21.40
C ARG A 507 -11.35 -5.51 -21.87
N PHE A 508 -10.88 -4.54 -21.09
CA PHE A 508 -10.90 -3.13 -21.47
C PHE A 508 -9.56 -2.73 -22.11
N VAL A 509 -9.59 -1.64 -22.87
CA VAL A 509 -8.41 -1.08 -23.51
C VAL A 509 -8.40 0.43 -23.33
N ASP A 510 -7.33 0.96 -22.75
CA ASP A 510 -7.16 2.40 -22.58
C ASP A 510 -6.36 3.02 -23.74
N ARG A 511 -6.82 4.18 -24.19
CA ARG A 511 -6.20 4.95 -25.27
C ARG A 511 -6.18 6.43 -24.92
N LEU A 512 -5.08 7.10 -25.28
CA LEU A 512 -4.94 8.54 -25.11
C LEU A 512 -5.56 9.28 -26.30
N TYR A 513 -6.50 10.19 -26.03
CA TYR A 513 -7.10 11.08 -27.03
C TYR A 513 -6.71 12.52 -26.76
N SER A 514 -6.58 13.31 -27.83
CA SER A 514 -6.37 14.75 -27.77
C SER A 514 -7.54 15.49 -28.41
N TYR A 515 -7.96 16.60 -27.79
CA TYR A 515 -9.00 17.46 -28.34
C TYR A 515 -8.42 18.47 -29.34
N ASN A 516 -8.96 18.47 -30.56
CA ASN A 516 -8.65 19.48 -31.57
C ASN A 516 -9.67 20.61 -31.48
N ARG A 517 -9.21 21.80 -31.03
CA ARG A 517 -10.05 23.00 -30.87
C ARG A 517 -10.63 23.52 -32.19
N ALA A 518 -9.89 23.41 -33.30
CA ALA A 518 -10.33 23.92 -34.61
C ALA A 518 -11.47 23.08 -35.18
N SER A 519 -11.36 21.74 -35.10
CA SER A 519 -12.41 20.83 -35.60
C SER A 519 -13.46 20.45 -34.56
N LYS A 520 -13.32 20.95 -33.31
CA LYS A 520 -14.13 20.60 -32.14
C LYS A 520 -14.35 19.08 -32.03
N SER A 521 -13.25 18.33 -32.09
CA SER A 521 -13.31 16.86 -32.14
C SER A 521 -12.12 16.23 -31.46
N TRP A 522 -12.34 15.09 -30.81
CA TRP A 522 -11.31 14.24 -30.29
C TRP A 522 -10.65 13.41 -31.39
N ARG A 523 -9.36 13.14 -31.22
CA ARG A 523 -8.61 12.22 -32.07
C ARG A 523 -7.68 11.39 -31.20
N LYS A 524 -7.55 10.10 -31.53
CA LYS A 524 -6.57 9.22 -30.89
C LYS A 524 -5.17 9.81 -31.11
N THR A 525 -4.40 9.93 -30.04
CA THR A 525 -3.06 10.51 -30.07
C THR A 525 -2.11 9.58 -30.85
N PRO A 526 -1.52 10.02 -31.97
CA PRO A 526 -0.54 9.23 -32.71
C PRO A 526 0.69 8.95 -31.83
N GLY A 527 1.17 7.70 -31.82
CA GLY A 527 2.35 7.35 -31.04
C GLY A 527 2.18 7.42 -29.51
N GLY A 528 0.93 7.38 -29.00
CA GLY A 528 0.65 7.09 -27.58
C GLY A 528 1.37 5.81 -27.12
N PRO A 529 1.52 5.55 -25.80
CA PRO A 529 2.34 4.45 -25.29
C PRO A 529 1.94 3.12 -25.95
N ALA A 530 2.69 2.72 -26.98
CA ALA A 530 2.19 1.83 -28.03
C ALA A 530 1.99 0.38 -27.54
N LYS A 531 2.53 0.07 -26.37
CA LYS A 531 2.46 -1.24 -25.71
C LYS A 531 1.52 -1.28 -24.52
N ALA A 532 0.91 -0.15 -24.12
CA ALA A 532 0.04 -0.11 -22.95
C ALA A 532 -1.35 -0.68 -23.25
N GLU A 533 -1.73 -1.69 -22.49
CA GLU A 533 -3.12 -2.17 -22.42
C GLU A 533 -3.95 -1.27 -21.50
N GLU A 534 -3.30 -0.76 -20.44
CA GLU A 534 -3.89 0.11 -19.43
C GLU A 534 -3.07 1.41 -19.27
N ILE A 535 -3.78 2.54 -19.21
CA ILE A 535 -3.21 3.84 -18.87
C ILE A 535 -3.72 4.17 -17.46
N THR A 536 -2.80 4.21 -16.50
CA THR A 536 -3.14 4.29 -15.08
C THR A 536 -3.26 5.71 -14.57
N CYS A 537 -2.58 6.68 -15.22
CA CYS A 537 -2.73 8.10 -14.92
C CYS A 537 -2.24 9.02 -16.06
N LEU A 538 -2.78 10.25 -16.09
CA LEU A 538 -2.28 11.39 -16.85
C LEU A 538 -1.88 12.51 -15.89
N ILE A 539 -0.71 13.12 -16.13
CA ILE A 539 -0.21 14.20 -15.29
C ILE A 539 0.26 15.35 -16.17
N SER A 540 -0.31 16.53 -15.92
CA SER A 540 0.12 17.79 -16.51
C SER A 540 1.39 18.28 -15.84
N ALA A 541 2.44 18.50 -16.63
CA ALA A 541 3.72 19.04 -16.19
C ALA A 541 4.15 20.22 -17.10
N GLY A 542 3.29 21.25 -17.18
CA GLY A 542 3.46 22.38 -18.10
C GLY A 542 3.26 21.96 -19.56
N GLU A 543 4.29 22.15 -20.38
CA GLU A 543 4.32 21.70 -21.78
C GLU A 543 4.52 20.18 -21.91
N ARG A 544 4.93 19.51 -20.83
CA ARG A 544 5.11 18.05 -20.78
C ARG A 544 3.82 17.38 -20.34
N LEU A 545 3.45 16.31 -21.05
CA LEU A 545 2.45 15.35 -20.60
C LEU A 545 3.15 14.08 -20.14
N VAL A 546 2.85 13.65 -18.92
CA VAL A 546 3.35 12.40 -18.36
C VAL A 546 2.21 11.40 -18.28
N VAL A 547 2.50 10.16 -18.66
CA VAL A 547 1.54 9.06 -18.77
C VAL A 547 2.07 7.86 -18.00
N GLY A 548 1.33 7.44 -16.97
CA GLY A 548 1.57 6.19 -16.28
C GLY A 548 0.85 5.04 -17.00
N THR A 549 1.53 3.90 -17.10
CA THR A 549 0.99 2.69 -17.72
C THR A 549 1.42 1.46 -16.93
N ASN A 550 0.76 0.33 -17.18
CA ASN A 550 1.17 -0.97 -16.66
C ASN A 550 2.58 -1.44 -17.13
N HIS A 551 3.24 -0.70 -18.05
CA HIS A 551 4.58 -0.99 -18.56
C HIS A 551 5.63 0.09 -18.23
N GLY A 552 5.28 1.07 -17.41
CA GLY A 552 6.18 2.14 -17.01
C GLY A 552 5.60 3.53 -17.18
N LEU A 553 6.42 4.51 -16.82
CA LEU A 553 6.14 5.93 -16.96
C LEU A 553 6.76 6.47 -18.24
N PHE A 554 5.95 7.18 -19.03
CA PHE A 554 6.36 7.80 -20.28
C PHE A 554 6.05 9.29 -20.27
N SER A 555 6.80 10.08 -21.03
CA SER A 555 6.50 11.51 -21.20
C SER A 555 6.60 11.94 -22.65
N SER A 556 5.86 12.98 -22.99
CA SER A 556 6.02 13.68 -24.27
C SER A 556 6.14 15.18 -23.99
N PRO A 557 7.20 15.86 -24.49
CA PRO A 557 7.40 17.29 -24.25
C PRO A 557 6.63 18.19 -25.20
N ILE A 558 6.06 17.65 -26.29
CA ILE A 558 5.34 18.42 -27.31
C ILE A 558 4.11 17.62 -27.74
N PRO A 559 2.92 18.24 -27.81
CA PRO A 559 1.72 17.57 -28.31
C PRO A 559 1.95 16.92 -29.67
N GLY A 560 1.62 15.62 -29.78
CA GLY A 560 1.74 14.84 -31.02
C GLY A 560 3.15 14.32 -31.34
N LYS A 561 4.15 14.55 -30.49
CA LYS A 561 5.44 13.83 -30.56
C LYS A 561 5.37 12.49 -29.82
N PRO A 562 6.16 11.49 -30.23
CA PRO A 562 6.20 10.18 -29.59
C PRO A 562 6.53 10.28 -28.10
N PHE A 563 5.92 9.40 -27.31
CA PHE A 563 6.24 9.25 -25.90
C PHE A 563 7.60 8.57 -25.72
N VAL A 564 8.43 9.14 -24.85
CA VAL A 564 9.72 8.58 -24.44
C VAL A 564 9.62 7.97 -23.04
N PRO A 565 10.27 6.82 -22.77
CA PRO A 565 10.32 6.26 -21.42
C PRO A 565 11.01 7.23 -20.45
N VAL A 566 10.41 7.44 -19.28
CA VAL A 566 11.00 8.18 -18.16
C VAL A 566 11.58 7.18 -17.16
N LYS A 567 10.75 6.23 -16.71
CA LYS A 567 11.10 5.17 -15.75
C LYS A 567 10.30 3.92 -16.07
N SER A 568 10.97 2.83 -16.46
CA SER A 568 10.31 1.57 -16.80
C SER A 568 9.93 0.71 -15.60
N ASP A 569 10.51 1.00 -14.43
CA ASP A 569 10.29 0.31 -13.16
C ASP A 569 9.07 0.83 -12.37
N ILE A 570 8.42 1.90 -12.84
CA ILE A 570 7.20 2.45 -12.22
C ILE A 570 5.98 2.06 -13.05
N THR A 571 5.42 0.89 -12.76
CA THR A 571 4.28 0.30 -13.49
C THR A 571 2.92 0.52 -12.81
N SER A 572 2.91 1.11 -11.61
CA SER A 572 1.72 1.23 -10.75
C SER A 572 1.39 2.68 -10.36
N ALA A 573 1.88 3.67 -11.11
CA ALA A 573 1.56 5.08 -10.88
C ALA A 573 0.06 5.35 -11.08
N ARG A 574 -0.62 5.91 -10.08
CA ARG A 574 -2.07 6.21 -10.09
C ARG A 574 -2.39 7.68 -10.17
N CYS A 575 -1.53 8.51 -9.61
CA CYS A 575 -1.73 9.94 -9.58
C CYS A 575 -0.37 10.65 -9.53
N GLY A 576 -0.38 11.95 -9.76
CA GLY A 576 0.81 12.73 -9.53
C GLY A 576 0.60 14.21 -9.78
N VAL A 577 1.58 14.99 -9.36
CA VAL A 577 1.60 16.44 -9.47
C VAL A 577 3.02 16.90 -9.76
N ALA A 578 3.16 17.80 -10.74
CA ALA A 578 4.42 18.48 -11.00
C ALA A 578 4.53 19.72 -10.10
N VAL A 579 5.64 19.83 -9.38
CA VAL A 579 5.95 20.93 -8.47
C VAL A 579 7.37 21.39 -8.73
N GLY A 580 7.51 22.58 -9.34
CA GLY A 580 8.80 23.04 -9.85
C GLY A 580 9.37 22.05 -10.87
N ASN A 581 10.59 21.56 -10.63
CA ASN A 581 11.23 20.55 -11.48
C ASN A 581 11.00 19.11 -11.01
N VAL A 582 10.18 18.90 -9.98
CA VAL A 582 9.91 17.57 -9.40
C VAL A 582 8.53 17.10 -9.79
N LEU A 583 8.44 15.88 -10.29
CA LEU A 583 7.20 15.13 -10.45
C LEU A 583 6.99 14.21 -9.24
N TRP A 584 5.97 14.49 -8.46
CA TRP A 584 5.50 13.61 -7.40
C TRP A 584 4.52 12.60 -7.98
N LEU A 585 4.79 11.31 -7.78
CA LEU A 585 3.97 10.21 -8.27
C LEU A 585 3.46 9.37 -7.13
N GLY A 586 2.14 9.29 -6.98
CA GLY A 586 1.51 8.33 -6.10
C GLY A 586 1.35 7.00 -6.81
N THR A 587 1.67 5.91 -6.13
CA THR A 587 1.57 4.55 -6.68
C THR A 587 0.53 3.74 -5.91
N SER A 588 0.05 2.67 -6.54
CA SER A 588 -0.91 1.74 -5.92
C SER A 588 -0.37 1.10 -4.65
N TRP A 589 0.93 0.78 -4.61
CA TRP A 589 1.50 -0.14 -3.62
C TRP A 589 2.86 0.27 -3.07
N SER A 590 3.52 1.23 -3.73
CA SER A 590 4.91 1.64 -3.43
C SER A 590 5.01 3.08 -2.89
N GLY A 591 3.94 3.61 -2.30
CA GLY A 591 3.88 4.99 -1.79
C GLY A 591 4.06 6.06 -2.88
N VAL A 592 4.69 7.18 -2.51
CA VAL A 592 5.02 8.30 -3.39
C VAL A 592 6.50 8.23 -3.82
N LYS A 593 6.74 8.53 -5.10
CA LYS A 593 8.06 8.71 -5.70
C LYS A 593 8.23 10.13 -6.23
N GLY A 594 9.36 10.78 -5.94
CA GLY A 594 9.76 12.04 -6.57
C GLY A 594 10.70 11.79 -7.75
N ILE A 595 10.46 12.44 -8.89
CA ILE A 595 11.32 12.38 -10.08
C ILE A 595 11.70 13.79 -10.50
N GLU A 596 12.99 14.11 -10.52
CA GLU A 596 13.49 15.37 -11.08
C GLU A 596 13.59 15.30 -12.61
N PHE A 597 13.26 16.41 -13.27
CA PHE A 597 13.23 16.57 -14.72
C PHE A 597 14.35 17.41 -15.31
#